data_AF-A0A6V7I866-F1
#
_entry.id   AF-A0A6V7I866-F1
#
_cell.length_a   1.000
_cell.length_b   1.000
_cell.length_c   1.000
_cell.angle_alpha   90.00
_cell.angle_beta   90.00
_cell.angle_gamma   90.00
#
_symmetry.space_group_name_H-M   'P 1'
#
loop_
_entity.id
_entity.type
_entity.pdbx_description
1 polymer ?
#
loop_
_entity_poly.entity_id
_entity_poly.type
_entity_poly.pdbx_seq_one_letter_code
_entity_poly.pdbx_strand_id
1 'polypeptide(L)'
;ITFQSVKITEIPSFAFPSAAAEIRMDDVGTKIIRKDAFCAMEILSIRISNASIFEIESGAFSHQTLIPNFELIDIRLNTIKNGAFRAAFTNFTIQYS
;
A
#
# COMPACT_ATOMS: atom_id res chain seq x y z
N ILE A 1 -8.99 2.74 8.46
CA ILE A 1 -8.75 1.29 8.58
C ILE A 1 -7.35 1.13 9.15
N THR A 2 -7.20 0.39 10.24
CA THR A 2 -5.91 0.26 10.95
C THR A 2 -5.56 -1.21 11.10
N PHE A 3 -4.38 -1.60 10.64
CA PHE A 3 -3.79 -2.91 10.80
C PHE A 3 -2.57 -2.76 11.71
N GLN A 4 -2.53 -3.51 12.82
CA GLN A 4 -1.42 -3.47 13.77
C GLN A 4 -0.97 -4.88 14.09
N SER A 5 0.33 -5.15 13.98
CA SER A 5 0.94 -6.44 14.32
C SER A 5 0.25 -7.63 13.61
N VAL A 6 -0.10 -7.46 12.34
CA VAL A 6 -0.74 -8.51 11.53
C VAL A 6 0.21 -9.07 10.48
N LYS A 7 0.26 -10.39 10.38
CA LYS A 7 0.98 -11.10 9.32
C LYS A 7 -0.02 -11.67 8.34
N ILE A 8 -0.05 -11.11 7.14
CA ILE A 8 -0.97 -11.47 6.08
C ILE A 8 -0.14 -12.10 4.98
N THR A 9 -0.41 -13.34 4.59
CA THR A 9 0.40 -14.01 3.56
C THR A 9 0.49 -13.19 2.27
N GLU A 10 -0.62 -12.59 1.85
CA GLU A 10 -0.69 -11.70 0.69
C GLU A 10 -1.89 -10.77 0.83
N ILE A 11 -1.78 -9.55 0.28
CA ILE A 11 -2.92 -8.65 0.13
C ILE A 11 -3.59 -8.98 -1.22
N PRO A 12 -4.80 -9.56 -1.21
CA PRO A 12 -5.47 -9.97 -2.44
C PRO A 12 -5.89 -8.77 -3.29
N SER A 13 -6.15 -9.01 -4.58
CA SER A 13 -6.79 -8.04 -5.45
C SER A 13 -8.13 -7.60 -4.85
N PHE A 14 -8.47 -6.32 -5.00
CA PHE A 14 -9.69 -5.74 -4.44
C PHE A 14 -9.79 -5.85 -2.91
N ALA A 15 -8.65 -5.93 -2.19
CA ALA A 15 -8.63 -5.88 -0.73
C ALA A 15 -9.24 -4.57 -0.20
N PHE A 16 -9.00 -3.46 -0.90
CA PHE A 16 -9.57 -2.15 -0.61
C PHE A 16 -10.34 -1.62 -1.84
N PRO A 17 -11.59 -2.05 -2.04
CA PRO A 17 -12.40 -1.65 -3.20
C PRO A 17 -13.17 -0.35 -2.97
N SER A 18 -13.34 0.08 -1.72
CA SER A 18 -14.11 1.27 -1.33
C SER A 18 -13.21 2.41 -0.84
N ALA A 19 -13.69 3.64 -1.01
CA ALA A 19 -12.97 4.82 -0.54
C ALA A 19 -12.69 4.77 0.96
N ALA A 20 -11.49 5.20 1.36
CA ALA A 20 -11.06 5.17 2.75
C ALA A 20 -10.40 6.50 3.13
N ALA A 21 -10.79 7.07 4.27
CA ALA A 21 -10.15 8.29 4.75
C ALA A 21 -8.68 8.05 5.15
N GLU A 22 -8.40 6.92 5.77
CA GLU A 22 -7.04 6.59 6.19
C GLU A 22 -6.84 5.08 6.20
N ILE A 23 -5.72 4.61 5.66
CA ILE A 23 -5.24 3.23 5.80
C ILE A 23 -3.91 3.26 6.54
N ARG A 24 -3.93 2.80 7.78
CA ARG A 24 -2.73 2.68 8.62
C ARG A 24 -2.32 1.21 8.70
N MET A 25 -1.08 0.91 8.37
CA MET A 25 -0.47 -0.41 8.52
C MET A 25 0.78 -0.25 9.38
N ASP A 26 0.77 -0.81 10.57
CA ASP A 26 1.87 -0.74 11.53
C ASP A 26 2.27 -2.15 11.96
N ASP A 27 3.57 -2.47 11.90
CA ASP A 27 4.09 -3.81 12.16
C ASP A 27 3.37 -4.89 11.30
N VAL A 28 3.22 -4.61 10.01
CA VAL A 28 2.53 -5.50 9.07
C VAL A 28 3.52 -6.29 8.22
N GLY A 29 3.38 -7.61 8.22
CA GLY A 29 4.16 -8.49 7.35
C GLY A 29 3.32 -9.05 6.22
N THR A 30 3.70 -8.80 4.96
CA THR A 30 3.08 -9.44 3.80
C THR A 30 4.08 -9.89 2.74
N LYS A 31 3.81 -11.04 2.09
CA LYS A 31 4.68 -11.47 0.99
C LYS A 31 4.36 -10.71 -0.29
N ILE A 32 3.10 -10.67 -0.70
CA ILE A 32 2.75 -10.14 -2.02
C ILE A 32 1.58 -9.17 -1.89
N ILE A 33 1.72 -7.98 -2.47
CA ILE A 33 0.59 -7.10 -2.76
C ILE A 33 0.18 -7.34 -4.20
N ARG A 34 -0.97 -7.99 -4.37
CA ARG A 34 -1.50 -8.37 -5.69
C ARG A 34 -1.93 -7.14 -6.49
N LYS A 35 -2.05 -7.28 -7.81
CA LYS A 35 -2.64 -6.24 -8.67
C LYS A 35 -4.02 -5.81 -8.17
N ASP A 36 -4.33 -4.53 -8.31
CA ASP A 36 -5.61 -3.92 -7.91
C ASP A 36 -5.95 -4.14 -6.42
N ALA A 37 -4.95 -4.37 -5.55
CA ALA A 37 -5.18 -4.47 -4.11
C ALA A 37 -5.77 -3.17 -3.55
N PHE A 38 -5.22 -2.03 -3.98
CA PHE A 38 -5.72 -0.69 -3.69
C PHE A 38 -6.39 -0.16 -4.96
N CYS A 39 -7.70 -0.44 -5.08
CA CYS A 39 -8.51 -0.10 -6.26
C CYS A 39 -9.68 0.85 -5.91
N ALA A 40 -9.72 1.34 -4.68
CA ALA A 40 -10.64 2.36 -4.22
C ALA A 40 -10.58 3.63 -5.09
N MET A 41 -11.71 4.33 -5.20
CA MET A 41 -11.76 5.59 -5.95
C MET A 41 -10.90 6.69 -5.29
N GLU A 42 -10.90 6.75 -3.96
CA GLU A 42 -10.15 7.75 -3.20
C GLU A 42 -9.66 7.15 -1.87
N ILE A 43 -8.37 7.33 -1.57
CA ILE A 43 -7.77 7.00 -0.27
C ILE A 43 -7.01 8.22 0.24
N LEU A 44 -7.59 8.99 1.16
CA LEU A 44 -7.02 10.30 1.52
C LEU A 44 -5.62 10.21 2.16
N SER A 45 -5.37 9.14 2.92
CA SER A 45 -4.07 8.88 3.53
C SER A 45 -3.76 7.39 3.61
N ILE A 46 -2.54 7.02 3.24
CA ILE A 46 -1.98 5.69 3.48
C ILE A 46 -0.68 5.88 4.24
N ARG A 47 -0.58 5.26 5.41
CA ARG A 47 0.62 5.23 6.23
C ARG A 47 1.00 3.79 6.50
N ILE A 48 2.19 3.41 6.07
CA ILE A 48 2.75 2.09 6.31
C ILE A 48 4.04 2.27 7.10
N SER A 49 4.06 1.76 8.32
CA SER A 49 5.16 1.87 9.28
C SER A 49 5.65 0.48 9.68
N ASN A 50 6.97 0.30 9.74
CA ASN A 50 7.60 -0.95 10.20
C ASN A 50 6.99 -2.20 9.49
N ALA A 51 6.79 -2.11 8.17
CA ALA A 51 6.16 -3.17 7.41
C ALA A 51 7.18 -3.95 6.59
N SER A 52 6.99 -5.26 6.50
CA SER A 52 7.81 -6.14 5.66
C SER A 52 6.99 -6.61 4.47
N ILE A 53 7.29 -6.08 3.27
CA ILE A 53 6.61 -6.40 2.02
C ILE A 53 7.62 -7.07 1.09
N PHE A 54 7.41 -8.33 0.72
CA PHE A 54 8.37 -9.01 -0.15
C PHE A 54 8.26 -8.55 -1.61
N GLU A 55 7.07 -8.53 -2.20
CA GLU A 55 6.84 -8.12 -3.58
C GLU A 55 5.58 -7.26 -3.74
N ILE A 56 5.67 -6.23 -4.59
CA ILE A 56 4.51 -5.46 -5.05
C ILE A 56 4.31 -5.69 -6.55
N GLU A 57 3.15 -6.24 -6.91
CA GLU A 57 2.79 -6.51 -8.30
C GLU A 57 2.49 -5.24 -9.10
N SER A 58 2.57 -5.33 -10.43
CA SER A 58 2.19 -4.24 -11.33
C SER A 58 0.71 -3.91 -11.16
N GLY A 59 0.39 -2.64 -10.95
CA GLY A 59 -0.97 -2.17 -10.73
C GLY A 59 -1.51 -2.48 -9.34
N ALA A 60 -0.68 -2.82 -8.35
CA ALA A 60 -1.11 -2.97 -6.96
C ALA A 60 -1.89 -1.75 -6.45
N PHE A 61 -1.42 -0.55 -6.81
CA PHE A 61 -2.14 0.70 -6.66
C PHE A 61 -2.70 1.11 -8.02
N SER A 62 -4.02 1.04 -8.17
CA SER A 62 -4.67 1.26 -9.45
C SER A 62 -4.66 2.74 -9.83
N HIS A 63 -4.61 3.03 -11.14
CA HIS A 63 -4.52 4.39 -11.68
C HIS A 63 -5.74 5.26 -11.40
N GLN A 64 -6.89 4.62 -11.17
CA GLN A 64 -8.14 5.26 -10.78
C GLN A 64 -8.17 5.70 -9.31
N THR A 65 -7.18 5.29 -8.51
CA THR A 65 -7.11 5.60 -7.08
C THR A 65 -6.39 6.92 -6.87
N LEU A 66 -7.06 7.86 -6.21
CA LEU A 66 -6.45 9.11 -5.74
C LEU A 66 -5.89 8.91 -4.33
N ILE A 67 -4.58 9.15 -4.16
CA ILE A 67 -3.90 9.03 -2.86
C ILE A 67 -3.16 10.35 -2.55
N PRO A 68 -3.81 11.30 -1.87
CA PRO A 68 -3.22 12.57 -1.54
C PRO A 68 -1.99 12.44 -0.63
N ASN A 69 -2.03 11.57 0.37
CA ASN A 69 -0.94 11.36 1.31
C ASN A 69 -0.53 9.89 1.33
N PHE A 70 0.70 9.60 0.93
CA PHE A 70 1.26 8.26 0.96
C PHE A 70 2.61 8.28 1.67
N GLU A 71 2.66 7.62 2.83
CA GLU A 71 3.83 7.57 3.70
C GLU A 71 4.28 6.13 3.91
N LEU A 72 5.53 5.85 3.57
CA LEU A 72 6.22 4.61 3.85
C LEU A 72 7.35 4.89 4.83
N ILE A 73 7.31 4.33 6.04
CA ILE A 73 8.27 4.57 7.11
C ILE A 73 8.82 3.22 7.58
N ASP A 74 10.14 3.06 7.59
CA ASP A 74 10.80 1.84 8.08
C ASP A 74 10.29 0.56 7.39
N ILE A 75 10.16 0.64 6.07
CA ILE A 75 9.62 -0.45 5.27
C ILE A 75 10.73 -1.34 4.70
N ARG A 76 10.54 -2.66 4.77
CA ARG A 76 11.42 -3.64 4.12
C ARG A 76 10.77 -4.12 2.85
N LEU A 77 11.23 -3.59 1.73
CA LEU A 77 10.78 -3.95 0.39
C LEU A 77 11.86 -4.69 -0.38
N ASN A 78 11.53 -5.87 -0.91
CA ASN A 78 12.50 -6.67 -1.66
C ASN A 78 12.39 -6.43 -3.18
N THR A 79 11.20 -6.58 -3.75
CA THR A 79 10.96 -6.41 -5.19
C THR A 79 9.74 -5.53 -5.47
N ILE A 80 9.90 -4.54 -6.36
CA ILE A 80 8.80 -3.71 -6.86
C ILE A 80 8.70 -3.96 -8.37
N LYS A 81 7.56 -4.50 -8.84
CA LYS A 81 7.34 -4.67 -10.28
C LYS A 81 7.14 -3.31 -10.96
N ASN A 82 7.51 -3.24 -12.24
CA ASN A 82 7.29 -2.03 -13.02
C ASN A 82 5.80 -1.67 -13.06
N GLY A 83 5.49 -0.41 -12.76
CA GLY A 83 4.12 0.09 -12.67
C GLY A 83 3.34 -0.46 -11.49
N ALA A 84 3.98 -0.80 -10.37
CA ALA A 84 3.31 -1.14 -9.12
C ALA A 84 2.47 0.02 -8.55
N PHE A 85 3.03 1.22 -8.63
CA PHE A 85 2.40 2.47 -8.22
C PHE A 85 1.85 3.17 -9.47
N ARG A 86 0.58 2.97 -9.80
CA ARG A 86 -0.09 3.69 -10.90
C ARG A 86 -1.07 4.75 -10.41
N ALA A 87 -1.42 4.72 -9.14
CA ALA A 87 -2.30 5.68 -8.49
C ALA A 87 -1.77 7.12 -8.62
N ALA A 88 -2.70 8.08 -8.54
CA ALA A 88 -2.36 9.48 -8.52
C ALA A 88 -1.92 9.87 -7.09
N PHE A 89 -0.61 10.06 -6.89
CA PHE A 89 -0.06 10.53 -5.63
C PHE A 89 0.12 12.04 -5.65
N THR A 90 -0.38 12.73 -4.61
CA THR A 90 -0.10 14.17 -4.44
C THR A 90 1.12 14.40 -3.57
N ASN A 91 1.25 13.61 -2.50
CA ASN A 91 2.36 13.69 -1.56
C ASN A 91 2.87 12.27 -1.28
N PHE A 92 4.11 12.01 -1.69
CA PHE A 92 4.73 10.69 -1.61
C PHE A 92 6.01 10.78 -0.80
N THR A 93 6.00 10.19 0.39
CA THR A 93 7.12 10.21 1.33
C THR A 93 7.59 8.78 1.58
N ILE A 94 8.88 8.54 1.35
CA ILE A 94 9.57 7.32 1.78
C ILE A 94 10.63 7.71 2.80
N GLN A 95 10.49 7.21 4.02
CA GLN A 95 11.51 7.26 5.05
C GLN A 95 12.12 5.87 5.21
N TYR A 96 13.42 5.80 4.95
CA TYR A 96 14.27 4.65 5.23
C TYR A 96 15.07 4.93 6.50
N SER A 97 15.24 3.93 7.36
CA SER A 97 16.21 3.96 8.48
C SER A 97 17.38 3.05 8.19
#